data_AF-A0A645CQ24-F1
#
_entry.id   AF-A0A645CQ24-F1
#
_cell.length_a   1.000
_cell.length_b   1.000
_cell.length_c   1.000
_cell.angle_alpha   90.00
_cell.angle_beta   90.00
_cell.angle_gamma   90.00
#
_symmetry.space_group_name_H-M   'P 1'
#
loop_
_entity.id
_entity.type
_entity.pdbx_description
1 polymer ?
#
loop_
_entity_poly.entity_id
_entity_poly.type
_entity_poly.pdbx_seq_one_letter_code
_entity_poly.pdbx_strand_id
1 'polypeptide(L)' 'MIQRKLQTTGKGSFIVTLPIHVVLALGLKKGTTLEIVLENNHIVLTPASEVTRQDVDRTGAPTTA' A
#
# COMPACT_ATOMS: atom_id res chain seq x y z
N MET A 1 5.40 -24.45 6.17
CA MET A 1 4.10 -23.91 5.74
C MET A 1 3.71 -22.80 6.70
N ILE A 2 3.56 -21.55 6.24
CA ILE A 2 3.19 -20.42 7.13
C ILE A 2 1.66 -20.42 7.26
N GLN A 3 1.12 -20.94 8.36
CA GLN A 3 -0.31 -20.82 8.66
C GLN A 3 -0.58 -19.44 9.27
N ARG A 4 -1.40 -18.63 8.60
CA ARG A 4 -1.82 -17.31 9.10
C ARG A 4 -3.25 -17.41 9.59
N LYS A 5 -3.51 -16.91 10.80
CA LYS A 5 -4.85 -16.86 11.38
C LYS A 5 -5.55 -15.60 10.90
N LEU A 6 -6.73 -15.75 10.29
CA LEU A 6 -7.64 -14.63 10.04
C LEU A 6 -8.19 -14.16 11.39
N GLN A 7 -7.97 -12.88 11.71
CA GLN A 7 -8.48 -12.25 12.91
C GLN A 7 -9.70 -11.41 12.57
N THR A 8 -10.73 -11.46 13.40
CA THR A 8 -11.90 -10.58 13.28
C THR A 8 -11.71 -9.39 14.20
N THR A 9 -11.72 -8.19 13.66
CA THR A 9 -12.03 -6.99 14.43
C THR A 9 -13.54 -6.76 14.37
N GLY A 10 -14.13 -6.27 15.46
CA GLY A 10 -15.58 -6.09 15.55
C GLY A 10 -16.16 -5.34 14.34
N LYS A 11 -17.46 -5.55 14.06
CA LYS A 11 -18.19 -4.93 12.93
C LYS A 11 -17.71 -5.35 11.53
N GLY A 12 -17.49 -6.65 11.31
CA GLY A 12 -17.29 -7.19 9.95
C GLY A 12 -15.94 -6.85 9.31
N SER A 13 -14.96 -6.42 10.11
CA SER A 13 -13.60 -6.18 9.66
C SER A 13 -12.72 -7.41 9.91
N PHE A 14 -11.87 -7.73 8.94
CA PHE A 14 -10.93 -8.84 9.06
C PHE A 14 -9.50 -8.30 8.98
N ILE A 15 -8.62 -8.87 9.79
CA ILE A 15 -7.21 -8.55 9.86
C ILE A 15 -6.40 -9.79 9.56
N VAL A 16 -5.39 -9.63 8.70
CA VAL A 16 -4.35 -10.62 8.47
C VAL A 16 -3.02 -9.99 8.86
N THR A 17 -2.32 -10.62 9.81
CA THR A 17 -0.97 -10.19 10.17
C THR A 17 0.03 -10.69 9.13
N LEU A 18 0.80 -9.77 8.55
CA LEU A 18 1.93 -10.11 7.70
C LEU A 18 3.19 -10.32 8.54
N PRO A 19 3.96 -11.40 8.32
CA PRO A 19 5.24 -11.60 8.99
C PRO A 19 6.22 -10.48 8.67
N ILE A 20 6.98 -10.03 9.68
CA ILE A 20 7.89 -8.89 9.57
C ILE A 20 8.93 -9.03 8.44
N HIS A 21 9.45 -10.24 8.23
CA HIS A 21 10.44 -10.49 7.18
C HIS A 21 9.86 -10.30 5.76
N VAL A 22 8.57 -10.60 5.55
CA VAL A 22 7.89 -10.37 4.26
C VAL A 22 7.72 -8.87 4.03
N VAL A 23 7.28 -8.15 5.06
CA VAL A 23 7.12 -6.68 5.00
C VAL A 23 8.45 -6.01 4.65
N LEU A 24 9.55 -6.42 5.30
CA LEU A 24 10.89 -5.89 5.04
C LEU A 24 11.40 -6.27 3.64
N ALA A 25 11.24 -7.52 3.22
CA ALA A 25 11.70 -7.99 1.91
C ALA A 25 10.98 -7.28 0.74
N LEU A 26 9.72 -6.89 0.93
CA LEU A 26 8.92 -6.16 -0.05
C LEU A 26 9.05 -4.63 0.08
N GLY A 27 9.88 -4.13 1.01
CA GLY A 27 10.04 -2.70 1.25
C GLY A 27 8.78 -1.99 1.77
N LEU A 28 7.80 -2.74 2.27
CA LEU A 28 6.55 -2.21 2.78
C LEU A 28 6.78 -1.48 4.11
N LYS A 29 6.03 -0.40 4.33
CA LYS A 29 6.07 0.37 5.58
C LYS A 29 4.66 0.54 6.12
N LYS A 30 4.57 0.90 7.40
CA LYS A 30 3.28 1.29 7.98
C LYS A 30 2.74 2.48 7.20
N GLY A 31 1.48 2.38 6.76
CA GLY A 31 0.82 3.40 5.95
C GLY A 31 0.95 3.18 4.45
N THR A 32 1.72 2.20 3.98
CA THR A 32 1.72 1.82 2.56
C THR A 32 0.34 1.33 2.15
N THR A 33 -0.23 1.96 1.12
CA THR A 33 -1.50 1.53 0.52
C THR A 33 -1.26 0.28 -0.32
N LEU A 34 -2.09 -0.75 -0.10
CA LEU A 34 -2.05 -2.00 -0.86
C LEU A 34 -3.34 -2.16 -1.65
N GLU A 35 -3.20 -2.56 -2.90
CA GLU A 35 -4.27 -3.13 -3.69
C GLU A 35 -4.44 -4.61 -3.34
N ILE A 36 -5.69 -5.04 -3.18
CA ILE A 36 -6.04 -6.42 -2.81
C ILE A 36 -6.92 -7.00 -3.92
N VAL A 37 -6.47 -8.07 -4.57
CA VAL A 37 -7.19 -8.74 -5.65
C VAL A 37 -7.34 -10.23 -5.32
N LEU A 38 -8.44 -10.84 -5.73
CA LEU A 38 -8.65 -12.29 -5.67
C LEU A 38 -8.33 -12.90 -7.04
N GLU A 39 -7.23 -13.63 -7.15
CA GLU A 39 -6.82 -14.30 -8.39
C GLU A 39 -6.59 -15.78 -8.14
N ASN A 40 -7.19 -16.66 -8.96
CA ASN A 40 -6.99 -18.11 -8.87
C ASN A 40 -7.18 -18.67 -7.45
N ASN A 41 -8.18 -18.17 -6.71
CA ASN A 41 -8.45 -18.54 -5.31
C ASN A 41 -7.34 -18.14 -4.31
N HIS A 42 -6.48 -17.18 -4.69
CA HIS A 42 -5.45 -16.59 -3.84
C HIS A 42 -5.70 -15.09 -3.68
N ILE A 43 -5.48 -14.58 -2.47
CA ILE A 43 -5.47 -13.13 -2.21
C ILE A 43 -4.09 -12.61 -2.59
N VAL A 44 -4.05 -11.75 -3.61
CA VAL A 44 -2.85 -11.08 -4.09
C VAL A 44 -2.83 -9.66 -3.53
N LEU A 45 -1.68 -9.28 -2.96
CA LEU A 45 -1.44 -7.98 -2.34
C LEU A 45 -0.35 -7.26 -3.13
N THR A 46 -0.67 -6.11 -3.71
CA THR A 46 0.25 -5.33 -4.53
C THR A 46 0.39 -3.92 -3.94
N PRO A 47 1.60 -3.35 -3.82
CA PRO A 47 1.74 -1.94 -3.45
C PRO A 47 1.00 -1.06 -4.45
N ALA A 48 0.10 -0.21 -3.98
CA ALA A 48 -0.52 0.77 -4.85
C ALA A 48 0.57 1.74 -5.32
N SER A 49 0.67 1.95 -6.64
CA SER A 49 1.58 2.96 -7.18
C SER A 49 1.09 4.33 -6.71
N GLU A 50 1.72 4.91 -5.69
CA GLU A 50 1.52 6.32 -5.39
C GLU A 50 2.00 7.12 -6.59
N VAL A 51 1.06 7.54 -7.44
CA VAL A 51 1.32 8.60 -8.41
C VAL A 51 1.66 9.83 -7.58
N THR A 52 2.95 10.09 -7.40
CA THR A 52 3.44 11.35 -6.87
C THR A 52 2.84 12.43 -7.76
N ARG A 53 1.87 13.18 -7.22
CA ARG A 53 1.44 14.42 -7.84
C ARG A 53 2.67 15.33 -7.80
N GLN A 54 3.40 15.41 -8.91
CA GLN A 54 4.33 16.49 -9.13
C GLN A 54 3.48 17.76 -9.16
N ASP A 55 3.49 18.50 -8.06
CA ASP A 55 3.08 19.89 -8.06
C ASP A 55 3.96 20.60 -9.09
N VAL A 56 3.35 20.91 -10.24
CA VAL A 56 3.96 21.77 -11.25
C VAL A 56 3.96 23.17 -10.64
N ASP A 57 5.06 23.51 -9.99
CA ASP A 57 5.35 24.83 -9.49
C ASP A 57 5.32 25.81 -10.67
N ARG A 58 4.22 26.56 -10.80
CA ARG A 58 4.11 27.72 -11.69
C ARG A 58 4.64 28.95 -10.95
N THR A 59 5.91 28.95 -10.56
CA THR A 59 6.66 30.18 -10.32
C THR A 59 7.43 30.55 -11.58
N GLY A 60 6.74 31.25 -12.47
CA GLY A 60 7.34 31.93 -13.61
C GLY A 60 6.85 33.37 -13.63
N ALA A 61 7.38 34.20 -12.74
CA ALA A 61 7.34 35.65 -12.93
C ALA A 61 8.49 36.04 -13.88
N PRO A 62 8.24 36.66 -15.03
CA PRO A 62 9.23 37.48 -15.68
C PRO A 62 9.05 38.94 -15.26
N THR A 63 10.01 39.40 -14.47
CA THR A 63 10.34 40.80 -14.24
C THR A 63 10.96 41.39 -15.53
N THR A 64 10.63 42.67 -15.80
CA THR A 64 11.25 43.61 -16.78
C THR A 64 10.84 43.40 -18.25
N ALA A 65 10.42 44.40 -19.04
CA ALA A 65 10.75 45.83 -19.08
C ALA A 65 9.53 46.75 -19.30
#